data_AF-A0A7Y4DEZ5-F1
#
_entry.id   AF-A0A7Y4DEZ5-F1
#
_cell.length_a   1.000
_cell.length_b   1.000
_cell.length_c   1.000
_cell.angle_alpha   90.00
_cell.angle_beta   90.00
_cell.angle_gamma   90.00
#
_symmetry.space_group_name_H-M   'P 1'
#
loop_
_entity.id
_entity.type
_entity.pdbx_description
1 polymer ?
#
loop_
_entity_poly.entity_id
_entity_poly.type
_entity_poly.pdbx_seq_one_letter_code
_entity_poly.pdbx_strand_id
1 'polypeptide(L)'
;MNKIDKHKFIITLIFFIMSALNFYGLLNIQPYGVFGLTFGALLICISTCFEGNLNVKSINIWKIIKNLFYFGGWIFIVITVYLKENLTLKEFMMAFNGNTLMLLSLSFTFLSLMVSDWNQKNQKEKNANERKRIDDLIKIQDEKQKELDKLIEKIKREKTGED
;
A
#
# COMPACT_ATOMS: atom_id res chain seq x y z
N MET A 1 7.88 -16.54 -2.97
CA MET A 1 7.17 -16.33 -1.69
C MET A 1 7.52 -14.95 -1.17
N ASN A 2 6.59 -13.98 -1.27
CA ASN A 2 6.79 -12.65 -0.69
C ASN A 2 7.01 -12.80 0.82
N LYS A 3 8.09 -12.22 1.36
CA LYS A 3 8.35 -12.17 2.80
C LYS A 3 7.13 -11.53 3.47
N ILE A 4 6.42 -12.30 4.28
CA ILE A 4 5.34 -11.78 5.11
C ILE A 4 5.94 -10.68 5.99
N ASP A 5 5.29 -9.52 5.96
CA ASP A 5 5.72 -8.31 6.67
C ASP A 5 5.58 -8.55 8.18
N LYS A 6 6.69 -8.88 8.85
CA LYS A 6 6.70 -9.42 10.23
C LYS A 6 5.93 -8.55 11.22
N HIS A 7 6.02 -7.23 11.08
CA HIS A 7 5.33 -6.28 11.95
C HIS A 7 3.81 -6.36 11.81
N LYS A 8 3.30 -6.50 10.58
CA LYS A 8 1.86 -6.65 10.32
C LYS A 8 1.36 -7.97 10.90
N PHE A 9 2.12 -9.05 10.73
CA PHE A 9 1.78 -10.35 11.30
C PHE A 9 1.70 -10.33 12.84
N ILE A 10 2.66 -9.67 13.51
CA ILE A 10 2.65 -9.52 14.97
C ILE A 10 1.42 -8.72 15.42
N ILE A 11 1.11 -7.60 14.75
CA ILE A 11 -0.07 -6.78 15.08
C ILE A 11 -1.36 -7.59 14.90
N THR A 12 -1.48 -8.34 13.80
CA THR A 12 -2.64 -9.23 13.57
C THR A 12 -2.77 -10.27 14.67
N LEU A 13 -1.66 -10.90 15.11
CA LEU A 13 -1.68 -11.88 16.19
C LEU A 13 -2.15 -11.26 17.52
N ILE A 14 -1.67 -10.05 17.85
CA ILE A 14 -2.08 -9.32 19.05
C ILE A 14 -3.59 -9.05 19.03
N PHE A 15 -4.12 -8.48 17.95
CA PHE A 15 -5.55 -8.20 17.84
C PHE A 15 -6.40 -9.47 17.85
N PHE A 16 -5.90 -10.57 17.26
CA PHE A 16 -6.58 -11.86 17.27
C PHE A 16 -6.69 -12.43 18.70
N ILE A 17 -5.61 -12.39 19.47
CA ILE A 17 -5.60 -12.80 20.88
C ILE A 17 -6.52 -11.90 21.71
N MET A 18 -6.46 -10.57 21.52
CA MET A 18 -7.35 -9.63 22.22
C MET A 18 -8.83 -9.89 21.90
N SER A 19 -9.16 -10.22 20.66
CA SER A 19 -10.52 -10.60 20.26
C SER A 19 -10.98 -11.87 20.95
N ALA A 20 -10.13 -12.90 21.02
CA ALA A 20 -10.44 -14.14 21.74
C ALA A 20 -10.64 -13.88 23.25
N LEU A 21 -9.77 -13.09 23.88
CA LEU A 21 -9.91 -12.74 25.30
C LEU A 21 -11.19 -11.96 25.59
N ASN A 22 -11.59 -11.04 24.71
CA ASN A 22 -12.87 -10.34 24.82
C ASN A 22 -14.07 -11.30 24.65
N PHE A 23 -14.00 -12.23 23.70
CA PHE A 23 -15.04 -13.25 23.49
C PHE A 23 -15.29 -14.11 24.75
N TYR A 24 -14.23 -14.48 25.47
CA TYR A 24 -14.34 -15.19 26.75
C TYR A 24 -14.65 -14.29 27.96
N GLY A 25 -14.91 -12.99 27.74
CA GLY A 25 -15.20 -12.03 28.81
C GLY A 25 -14.01 -11.67 29.71
N LEU A 26 -12.80 -12.10 29.35
CA LEU A 26 -11.57 -11.83 30.12
C LEU A 26 -11.05 -10.40 29.91
N LEU A 27 -11.55 -9.71 28.88
CA LEU A 27 -11.11 -8.37 28.52
C LEU A 27 -12.33 -7.51 28.17
N ASN A 28 -12.70 -6.59 29.07
CA ASN A 28 -13.81 -5.67 28.84
C ASN A 28 -13.32 -4.39 28.17
N ILE A 29 -13.51 -4.28 26.85
CA ILE A 29 -13.20 -3.07 26.09
C ILE A 29 -14.37 -2.10 26.25
N GLN A 30 -14.10 -0.91 26.81
CA GLN A 30 -15.14 0.12 26.92
C GLN A 30 -15.69 0.53 25.55
N PRO A 31 -16.97 0.94 25.44
CA PRO A 31 -17.59 1.33 24.17
C PRO A 31 -16.81 2.40 23.39
N TYR A 32 -16.18 3.35 24.11
CA TYR A 32 -15.31 4.37 23.53
C TYR A 32 -14.08 3.79 22.83
N GLY A 33 -13.46 2.77 23.43
CA GLY A 33 -12.35 2.04 22.84
C GLY A 33 -12.77 1.26 21.60
N VAL A 34 -13.95 0.62 21.61
CA VAL A 34 -14.49 -0.10 20.44
C VAL A 34 -14.75 0.87 19.28
N PHE A 35 -15.37 2.02 19.57
CA PHE A 35 -15.60 3.06 18.57
C PHE A 35 -14.28 3.58 17.99
N GLY A 36 -13.32 3.89 18.87
CA GLY A 36 -11.99 4.36 18.52
C GLY A 36 -11.20 3.41 17.64
N LEU A 37 -11.20 2.12 17.98
CA LEU A 37 -10.60 1.05 17.21
C LEU A 37 -11.24 0.93 15.82
N THR A 38 -12.57 0.98 15.75
CA THR A 38 -13.32 0.82 14.49
C THR A 38 -13.12 2.00 13.55
N PHE A 39 -13.25 3.22 14.04
CA PHE A 39 -13.07 4.43 13.24
C PHE A 39 -11.59 4.63 12.86
N GLY A 40 -10.65 4.36 13.78
CA GLY A 40 -9.23 4.41 13.47
C GLY A 40 -8.81 3.39 12.41
N ALA A 41 -9.32 2.16 12.49
CA ALA A 41 -9.12 1.15 11.45
C ALA A 41 -9.69 1.61 10.10
N LEU A 42 -10.87 2.25 10.10
CA LEU A 42 -11.47 2.83 8.90
C LEU A 42 -10.58 3.90 8.26
N LEU A 43 -9.99 4.82 9.04
CA LEU A 43 -9.04 5.81 8.52
C LEU A 43 -7.78 5.16 7.92
N ILE A 44 -7.27 4.10 8.56
CA ILE A 44 -6.14 3.33 8.02
C ILE A 44 -6.52 2.66 6.69
N CYS A 45 -7.73 2.07 6.58
CA CYS A 45 -8.23 1.51 5.32
C CYS A 45 -8.48 2.57 4.23
N ILE A 46 -8.85 3.79 4.60
CA ILE A 46 -8.91 4.90 3.63
C ILE A 46 -7.50 5.26 3.16
N SER A 47 -6.49 5.23 4.04
CA SER A 47 -5.12 5.56 3.68
C SER A 47 -4.54 4.62 2.62
N THR A 48 -4.93 3.34 2.63
CA THR A 48 -4.46 2.33 1.67
C THR A 48 -5.03 2.53 0.26
N CYS A 49 -6.17 3.21 0.11
CA CYS A 49 -6.67 3.66 -1.19
C CYS A 49 -5.71 4.63 -1.89
N PHE A 50 -4.82 5.30 -1.14
CA PHE A 50 -3.86 6.26 -1.66
C PHE A 50 -2.44 5.67 -1.83
N GLU A 51 -2.25 4.35 -1.74
CA GLU A 51 -0.97 3.67 -1.98
C GLU A 51 -0.58 3.55 -3.47
N GLY A 52 -1.47 3.96 -4.37
CA GLY A 52 -1.28 3.97 -5.83
C GLY A 52 -0.38 5.08 -6.34
N ASN A 53 0.85 4.70 -6.65
CA ASN A 53 1.93 5.46 -7.31
C ASN A 53 1.49 6.59 -8.28
N LEU A 54 1.51 7.84 -7.82
CA LEU A 54 1.72 9.02 -8.66
C LEU A 54 3.18 9.45 -8.57
N ASN A 55 4.07 8.71 -9.23
CA ASN A 55 5.37 9.22 -9.68
C ASN A 55 5.15 10.18 -10.87
N VAL A 56 4.29 11.18 -10.68
CA VAL A 56 4.19 12.34 -11.55
C VAL A 56 4.94 13.44 -10.80
N LYS A 57 5.90 14.08 -11.49
CA LYS A 57 6.89 15.03 -10.97
C LYS A 57 6.34 16.28 -10.24
N SER A 58 5.06 16.34 -9.89
CA SER A 58 4.44 17.45 -9.16
C SER A 58 3.90 16.97 -7.80
N ILE A 59 4.47 17.56 -6.74
CA ILE A 59 3.97 17.66 -5.35
C ILE A 59 3.12 16.48 -4.85
N ASN A 60 3.69 15.75 -3.91
CA ASN A 60 3.22 14.52 -3.28
C ASN A 60 1.97 14.68 -2.36
N ILE A 61 0.96 15.45 -2.77
CA ILE A 61 -0.27 15.73 -1.99
C ILE A 61 -0.94 14.43 -1.55
N TRP A 62 -1.00 13.43 -2.43
CA TRP A 62 -1.56 12.11 -2.12
C TRP A 62 -0.78 11.35 -1.04
N LYS A 63 0.55 11.51 -1.00
CA LYS A 63 1.39 10.93 0.07
C LYS A 63 1.18 11.65 1.40
N ILE A 64 0.93 12.96 1.38
CA ILE A 64 0.58 13.73 2.58
C ILE A 64 -0.78 13.27 3.10
N ILE A 65 -1.79 13.17 2.23
CA ILE A 65 -3.13 12.69 2.58
C ILE A 65 -3.07 11.27 3.15
N LYS A 66 -2.33 10.36 2.49
CA LYS A 66 -2.09 9.00 3.00
C LYS A 66 -1.53 9.03 4.43
N ASN A 67 -0.44 9.76 4.64
CA ASN A 67 0.20 9.82 5.95
C ASN A 67 -0.74 10.43 6.98
N LEU A 68 -1.50 11.46 6.63
CA LEU A 68 -2.46 12.10 7.53
C LEU A 68 -3.54 11.13 7.97
N PHE A 69 -4.13 10.35 7.06
CA PHE A 69 -5.11 9.32 7.41
C PHE A 69 -4.51 8.15 8.20
N TYR A 70 -3.31 7.70 7.83
CA TYR A 70 -2.64 6.60 8.52
C TYR A 70 -2.23 6.96 9.94
N PHE A 71 -1.51 8.08 10.12
CA PHE A 71 -1.14 8.58 11.45
C PHE A 71 -2.38 9.03 12.23
N GLY A 72 -3.34 9.68 11.57
CA GLY A 72 -4.60 10.07 12.18
C GLY A 72 -5.37 8.88 12.75
N GLY A 73 -5.44 7.77 12.02
CA GLY A 73 -6.06 6.53 12.48
C GLY A 73 -5.37 5.94 13.72
N TRP A 74 -4.03 5.86 13.72
CA TRP A 74 -3.28 5.37 14.88
C TRP A 74 -3.39 6.29 16.10
N ILE A 75 -3.27 7.60 15.90
CA ILE A 75 -3.46 8.59 16.95
C ILE A 75 -4.86 8.47 17.53
N PHE A 76 -5.87 8.32 16.67
CA PHE A 76 -7.26 8.16 17.10
C PHE A 76 -7.44 6.89 17.95
N ILE A 77 -6.87 5.75 17.54
CA ILE A 77 -6.90 4.50 18.31
C ILE A 77 -6.29 4.68 19.69
N VAL A 78 -5.10 5.29 19.78
CA VAL A 78 -4.42 5.48 21.06
C VAL A 78 -5.22 6.44 21.94
N ILE A 79 -5.58 7.61 21.41
CA ILE A 79 -6.28 8.66 22.16
C ILE A 79 -7.62 8.15 22.71
N THR A 80 -8.41 7.45 21.90
CA THR A 80 -9.74 6.95 22.29
C THR A 80 -9.69 5.85 23.34
N VAL A 81 -8.61 5.06 23.39
CA VAL A 81 -8.40 4.05 24.45
C VAL A 81 -8.04 4.70 25.78
N TYR A 82 -7.36 5.85 25.78
CA TYR A 82 -6.95 6.56 26.99
C TYR A 82 -7.89 7.70 27.43
N LEU A 83 -8.78 8.17 26.56
CA LEU A 83 -9.78 9.17 26.91
C LEU A 83 -10.85 8.56 27.80
N LYS A 84 -10.95 9.08 29.03
CA LYS A 84 -12.15 8.90 29.86
C LYS A 84 -13.33 9.65 29.22
N GLU A 85 -14.56 9.33 29.63
CA GLU A 85 -15.81 9.91 29.13
C GLU A 85 -15.69 11.42 28.87
N ASN A 86 -15.56 11.80 27.60
CA ASN A 86 -15.55 13.19 27.16
C ASN A 86 -16.82 13.45 26.36
N LEU A 87 -17.48 14.58 26.65
CA LEU A 87 -18.76 14.96 26.05
C LEU A 87 -18.72 14.94 24.52
N THR A 88 -17.64 15.47 23.94
CA THR A 88 -17.44 15.58 22.49
C THR A 88 -17.35 14.22 21.80
N LEU A 89 -16.73 13.23 22.43
CA LEU A 89 -16.60 11.88 21.87
C LEU A 89 -17.93 11.12 21.94
N LYS A 90 -18.71 11.39 22.99
CA LYS A 90 -20.07 10.86 23.15
C LYS A 90 -21.02 11.42 22.09
N GLU A 91 -20.97 12.71 21.80
CA GLU A 91 -21.75 13.34 20.72
C GLU A 91 -21.35 12.81 19.34
N PHE A 92 -20.05 12.64 19.09
CA PHE A 92 -19.55 12.07 17.85
C PHE A 92 -19.94 10.59 17.68
N MET A 93 -19.93 9.81 18.76
CA MET A 93 -20.47 8.45 18.78
C MET A 93 -21.99 8.41 18.54
N MET A 94 -22.75 9.36 19.06
CA MET A 94 -24.19 9.43 18.81
C MET A 94 -24.50 9.81 17.35
N ALA A 95 -23.64 10.60 16.71
CA ALA A 95 -23.78 10.96 15.30
C ALA A 95 -23.61 9.74 14.36
N PHE A 96 -22.77 8.77 14.74
CA PHE A 96 -22.56 7.53 14.01
C PHE A 96 -23.18 6.34 14.75
N ASN A 97 -24.39 5.93 14.35
CA ASN A 97 -24.96 4.66 14.80
C ASN A 97 -23.93 3.53 14.59
N GLY A 98 -23.69 2.70 15.60
CA GLY A 98 -22.67 1.65 15.56
C GLY A 98 -22.81 0.71 14.36
N ASN A 99 -24.05 0.43 13.93
CA ASN A 99 -24.31 -0.35 12.72
C ASN A 99 -23.84 0.37 11.45
N THR A 100 -24.08 1.67 11.35
CA THR A 100 -23.61 2.50 10.23
C THR A 100 -22.09 2.54 10.19
N LEU A 101 -21.44 2.70 11.33
CA LEU A 101 -19.98 2.72 11.43
C LEU A 101 -19.37 1.39 10.98
N MET A 102 -19.95 0.26 11.42
CA MET A 102 -19.51 -1.08 11.02
C MET A 102 -19.67 -1.29 9.51
N LEU A 103 -20.84 -0.97 8.95
CA LEU A 103 -21.08 -1.10 7.51
C LEU A 103 -20.15 -0.20 6.69
N LEU A 104 -19.87 1.01 7.17
CA LEU A 104 -18.94 1.95 6.54
C LEU A 104 -17.51 1.40 6.56
N SER A 105 -17.07 0.85 7.70
CA SER A 105 -15.75 0.22 7.85
C SER A 105 -15.56 -0.96 6.91
N LEU A 106 -16.56 -1.84 6.80
CA LEU A 106 -16.56 -2.95 5.84
C LEU A 106 -16.51 -2.45 4.39
N SER A 107 -17.33 -1.46 4.05
CA SER A 107 -17.37 -0.88 2.69
C SER A 107 -16.01 -0.31 2.28
N PHE A 108 -15.35 0.46 3.16
CA PHE A 108 -14.01 0.98 2.90
C PHE A 108 -12.93 -0.10 2.91
N THR A 109 -13.10 -1.17 3.68
CA THR A 109 -12.20 -2.32 3.64
C THR A 109 -12.25 -2.98 2.26
N PHE A 110 -13.45 -3.26 1.74
CA PHE A 110 -13.60 -3.81 0.39
C PHE A 110 -13.10 -2.85 -0.70
N LEU A 111 -13.38 -1.55 -0.57
CA LEU A 111 -12.86 -0.54 -1.49
C LEU A 111 -11.33 -0.53 -1.50
N SER A 112 -10.70 -0.57 -0.32
CA SER A 112 -9.26 -0.65 -0.19
C SER A 112 -8.68 -1.89 -0.86
N LEU A 113 -9.34 -3.05 -0.74
CA LEU A 113 -8.90 -4.28 -1.41
C LEU A 113 -8.97 -4.12 -2.93
N MET A 114 -10.09 -3.60 -3.46
CA MET A 114 -10.26 -3.36 -4.90
C MET A 114 -9.22 -2.38 -5.45
N VAL A 115 -8.95 -1.29 -4.73
CA VAL A 115 -7.94 -0.30 -5.13
C VAL A 115 -6.53 -0.89 -5.07
N SER A 116 -6.24 -1.72 -4.06
CA SER A 116 -4.96 -2.44 -3.96
C SER A 116 -4.75 -3.38 -5.14
N ASP A 117 -5.76 -4.17 -5.50
CA ASP A 117 -5.72 -5.09 -6.64
C ASP A 117 -5.54 -4.36 -7.96
N TRP A 118 -6.27 -3.26 -8.16
CA TRP A 118 -6.13 -2.43 -9.37
C TRP A 118 -4.73 -1.82 -9.47
N ASN A 119 -4.20 -1.28 -8.38
CA ASN A 119 -2.84 -0.74 -8.34
C ASN A 119 -1.80 -1.84 -8.62
N GLN A 120 -1.98 -3.03 -8.07
CA GLN A 120 -1.09 -4.16 -8.32
C GLN A 120 -1.12 -4.57 -9.81
N LYS A 121 -2.31 -4.63 -10.43
CA LYS A 121 -2.46 -4.93 -11.85
C LYS A 121 -1.78 -3.87 -12.73
N ASN A 122 -2.03 -2.59 -12.46
CA ASN A 122 -1.41 -1.49 -13.18
C ASN A 122 0.13 -1.49 -13.04
N GLN A 123 0.65 -1.82 -11.86
CA GLN A 123 2.10 -1.96 -11.66
C GLN A 123 2.68 -3.14 -12.43
N LYS A 124 2.00 -4.30 -12.44
CA LYS A 124 2.44 -5.46 -13.23
C LYS A 124 2.48 -5.14 -14.72
N GLU A 125 1.48 -4.44 -15.25
CA GLU A 125 1.43 -4.02 -16.65
C GLU A 125 2.55 -3.02 -16.99
N LYS A 126 2.78 -2.00 -16.14
CA LYS A 126 3.90 -1.07 -16.31
C LYS A 126 5.25 -1.79 -16.32
N ASN A 127 5.48 -2.68 -15.36
CA ASN A 127 6.72 -3.45 -15.28
C ASN A 127 6.90 -4.38 -16.48
N ALA A 128 5.84 -4.96 -17.02
CA ALA A 128 5.90 -5.79 -18.22
C ALA A 128 6.26 -4.95 -19.46
N ASN A 129 5.70 -3.75 -19.60
CA ASN A 129 6.03 -2.83 -20.68
C ASN A 129 7.46 -2.30 -20.58
N GLU A 130 7.93 -1.97 -19.37
CA GLU A 130 9.32 -1.57 -19.15
C GLU A 130 10.31 -2.72 -19.46
N ARG A 131 10.00 -3.96 -19.07
CA ARG A 131 10.82 -5.12 -19.43
C ARG A 131 10.91 -5.31 -20.94
N LYS A 132 9.78 -5.24 -21.67
CA LYS A 132 9.79 -5.31 -23.14
C LYS A 132 10.65 -4.22 -23.77
N ARG A 133 10.56 -2.98 -23.28
CA ARG A 133 11.41 -1.88 -23.75
C ARG A 133 12.89 -2.15 -23.49
N ILE A 134 13.25 -2.70 -22.34
CA ILE A 134 14.64 -3.07 -22.04
C ILE A 134 15.11 -4.18 -22.98
N ASP A 135 14.30 -5.21 -23.21
CA ASP A 135 14.65 -6.31 -24.12
C ASP A 135 14.84 -5.82 -25.56
N ASP A 136 13.99 -4.88 -26.02
CA ASP A 136 14.12 -4.26 -27.34
C ASP A 136 15.39 -3.42 -27.45
N LEU A 137 15.75 -2.66 -26.40
CA LEU A 137 16.99 -1.90 -26.34
C LEU A 137 18.24 -2.81 -26.38
N ILE A 138 18.20 -3.96 -25.69
CA ILE A 138 19.27 -4.95 -25.71
C ILE A 138 19.44 -5.51 -27.13
N LYS A 139 18.35 -5.87 -27.82
CA LYS A 139 18.42 -6.35 -29.21
C LYS A 139 19.03 -5.32 -30.16
N ILE A 140 18.61 -4.06 -30.05
CA ILE A 140 19.17 -2.97 -30.86
C ILE A 140 20.67 -2.80 -30.57
N GLN A 141 21.08 -2.93 -29.31
CA GLN A 141 22.49 -2.86 -28.93
C GLN A 141 23.30 -4.02 -29.52
N ASP A 142 22.78 -5.26 -29.46
CA ASP A 142 23.42 -6.44 -30.04
C ASP A 142 23.56 -6.34 -31.56
N GLU A 143 22.56 -5.80 -32.26
CA GLU A 143 22.61 -5.55 -33.70
C GLU A 143 23.70 -4.53 -34.05
N LYS A 144 23.75 -3.41 -33.34
CA LYS A 144 24.81 -2.40 -33.50
C LYS A 144 26.19 -2.96 -33.22
N GLN A 145 26.31 -3.84 -32.23
CA GLN A 145 27.58 -4.46 -31.89
C GLN A 145 28.06 -5.41 -33.01
N LYS A 146 27.15 -6.22 -33.59
CA LYS A 146 27.46 -7.05 -34.76
C LYS A 146 27.86 -6.22 -35.99
N GLU A 147 27.23 -5.08 -36.22
CA GLU A 147 27.63 -4.17 -37.31
C GLU A 147 29.04 -3.60 -37.08
N LEU A 148 29.34 -3.21 -35.83
CA LEU A 148 30.65 -2.72 -35.46
C LEU A 148 31.74 -3.79 -35.63
N ASP A 149 31.47 -5.03 -35.23
CA ASP A 149 32.41 -6.15 -35.39
C ASP A 149 32.69 -6.42 -36.88
N LYS A 150 31.67 -6.39 -37.74
CA LYS A 150 31.84 -6.52 -39.20
C LYS A 150 32.70 -5.39 -39.79
N LEU A 151 32.49 -4.15 -39.32
CA LEU A 151 33.30 -3.00 -39.73
C LEU A 151 34.77 -3.17 -39.31
N ILE A 152 35.01 -3.62 -38.08
CA ILE A 152 36.35 -3.91 -37.56
C ILE A 152 37.03 -5.01 -38.39
N GLU A 153 36.30 -6.08 -38.72
CA GLU A 153 36.82 -7.19 -39.53
C GLU A 153 37.18 -6.73 -40.95
N LYS A 154 36.34 -5.90 -41.57
CA LYS A 154 36.61 -5.31 -42.89
C LYS A 154 37.87 -4.44 -42.88
N ILE A 155 38.01 -3.56 -41.88
CA ILE A 155 39.20 -2.71 -41.73
C ILE A 155 40.46 -3.55 -41.50
N LYS A 156 40.36 -4.66 -40.76
CA LYS A 156 41.47 -5.59 -40.57
C LYS A 156 41.93 -6.20 -41.90
N ARG A 157 40.99 -6.72 -42.70
CA ARG A 157 41.29 -7.33 -44.01
C ARG A 157 41.95 -6.31 -44.97
N GLU A 158 41.42 -5.09 -45.01
CA GLU A 158 42.00 -4.00 -45.82
C GLU A 158 43.43 -3.60 -45.36
N LYS A 159 43.78 -3.81 -44.08
CA LYS A 159 45.13 -3.55 -43.55
C LYS A 159 46.11 -4.72 -43.73
N THR A 160 45.64 -5.96 -43.78
CA THR A 160 46.52 -7.14 -43.94
C THR A 160 46.80 -7.52 -45.40
N GLY A 161 46.07 -6.97 -46.37
CA GLY A 161 46.36 -7.17 -47.80
C GLY A 161 46.15 -8.61 -48.29
N GLU A 162 45.21 -9.34 -47.68
CA GLU A 162 44.75 -10.63 -48.17
C GLU A 162 43.51 -10.41 -49.06
N ASP A 163 43.73 -10.40 -50.37
CA ASP A 163 42.70 -10.61 -51.41
C ASP A 163 42.52 -12.12 -51.66
#